data_AF-A0A6V7HNI2-F1
#
_entry.id   AF-A0A6V7HNI2-F1
#
_cell.length_a   1.000
_cell.length_b   1.000
_cell.length_c   1.000
_cell.angle_alpha   90.00
_cell.angle_beta   90.00
_cell.angle_gamma   90.00
#
_symmetry.space_group_name_H-M   'P 1'
#
loop_
_entity.id
_entity.type
_entity.pdbx_description
1 polymer ?
#
loop_
_entity_poly.entity_id
_entity_poly.type
_entity_poly.pdbx_seq_one_letter_code
_entity_poly.pdbx_strand_id
1 'polypeptide(L)'
;IPQQLTTVYRELTGTSPEGRPNPADVIARCRSNGGFFKNDLVDALLFLEEIQMKEKSEKTRFFSQLAGQMESFPEGVGRYKILPLLIAAFEFGEAGSAVLPPLLQLGNQLPDAEYQKRVVPCVVKLFASNDRATRLRLLQQLDRFVNHLQPATVNDAIFPQ
;
A
#
# COMPACT_ATOMS: atom_id res chain seq x y z
N ILE A 1 9.70 24.65 10.14
CA ILE A 1 10.09 23.25 10.48
C ILE A 1 9.24 22.80 11.67
N PRO A 2 8.67 21.59 11.66
CA PRO A 2 7.90 21.05 12.80
C PRO A 2 8.69 21.11 14.11
N GLN A 3 8.01 21.41 15.22
CA GLN A 3 8.67 21.60 16.53
C GLN A 3 9.50 20.38 16.93
N GLN A 4 8.98 19.18 16.68
CA GLN A 4 9.63 17.90 16.96
C GLN A 4 10.97 17.69 16.21
N LEU A 5 11.20 18.41 15.11
CA LEU A 5 12.45 18.32 14.34
C LEU A 5 13.47 19.42 14.68
N THR A 6 13.08 20.43 15.47
CA THR A 6 13.91 21.62 15.68
C THR A 6 15.24 21.31 16.36
N THR A 7 15.21 20.49 17.42
CA THR A 7 16.42 20.08 18.15
C THR A 7 17.35 19.28 17.27
N VAL A 8 16.80 18.28 16.58
CA VAL A 8 17.53 17.40 15.65
C VAL A 8 18.18 18.20 14.52
N TYR A 9 17.44 19.14 13.93
CA TYR A 9 17.92 20.00 12.86
C TYR A 9 19.14 20.82 13.32
N ARG A 10 19.08 21.44 14.50
CA ARG A 10 20.20 22.23 15.04
C ARG A 10 21.45 21.39 15.27
N GLU A 11 21.29 20.18 15.80
CA GLU A 11 22.40 19.24 16.02
C GLU A 11 23.07 18.84 14.69
N LEU A 12 22.26 18.52 13.67
CA LEU A 12 22.75 18.13 12.34
C LEU A 12 23.48 19.26 11.61
N THR A 13 23.00 20.50 11.76
CA THR A 13 23.60 21.69 11.13
C THR A 13 24.63 22.38 12.01
N GLY A 14 25.11 21.73 13.07
CA GLY A 14 26.12 22.27 13.97
C GLY A 14 27.41 22.62 13.24
N THR A 15 28.08 23.70 13.68
CA THR A 15 29.34 24.18 13.10
C THR A 15 30.49 23.19 13.29
N SER A 16 30.52 22.48 14.42
CA SER A 16 31.45 21.39 14.67
C SER A 16 30.97 20.09 14.01
N PRO A 17 31.73 19.51 13.06
CA PRO A 17 31.39 18.22 12.45
C PRO A 17 31.39 17.06 13.46
N GLU A 18 32.29 17.08 14.45
CA GLU A 18 32.49 16.01 15.43
C GLU A 18 31.31 15.88 16.40
N GLY A 19 30.59 16.99 16.63
CA GLY A 19 29.40 17.01 17.49
C GLY A 19 28.11 16.60 16.80
N ARG A 20 28.14 16.28 15.49
CA ARG A 20 26.93 15.91 14.75
C ARG A 20 26.54 14.45 15.05
N PRO A 21 25.26 14.19 15.34
CA PRO A 21 24.79 12.83 15.60
C PRO A 21 24.84 11.97 14.34
N ASN A 22 24.97 10.67 14.52
CA ASN A 22 24.85 9.71 13.42
C ASN A 22 23.44 9.78 12.80
N PRO A 23 23.31 9.86 11.46
CA PRO A 23 22.01 9.87 10.78
C PRO A 23 21.08 8.71 11.16
N ALA A 24 21.63 7.51 11.42
CA ALA A 24 20.84 6.35 11.82
C ALA A 24 20.18 6.57 13.19
N ASP A 25 20.93 7.10 14.16
CA ASP A 25 20.44 7.41 15.51
C ASP A 25 19.38 8.52 15.47
N VAL A 26 19.57 9.49 14.58
CA VAL A 26 18.59 10.55 14.34
C VAL A 26 17.27 9.99 13.83
N ILE A 27 17.32 9.11 12.81
CA ILE A 27 16.11 8.48 12.27
C ILE A 27 15.42 7.65 13.36
N ALA A 28 16.17 6.84 14.11
CA ALA A 28 15.64 6.06 15.22
C ALA A 28 14.94 6.95 16.26
N ARG A 29 15.58 8.06 16.68
CA ARG A 29 14.99 9.05 17.59
C ARG A 29 13.73 9.67 17.02
N CYS A 30 13.72 10.07 15.75
CA CYS A 30 12.54 10.66 15.11
C CYS A 30 11.40 9.66 14.86
N ARG A 31 11.66 8.35 14.92
CA ARG A 31 10.68 7.25 14.81
C ARG A 31 10.17 6.73 16.16
N SER A 32 10.77 7.16 17.27
CA SER A 32 10.32 6.84 18.62
C SER A 32 8.98 7.51 18.96
N ASN A 33 8.35 7.11 20.08
CA ASN A 33 7.07 7.68 20.50
C ASN A 33 7.13 9.21 20.64
N GLY A 34 6.19 9.91 20.00
CA GLY A 34 6.15 11.37 19.95
C GLY A 34 7.12 12.00 18.93
N GLY A 35 7.90 11.20 18.21
CA GLY A 35 8.77 11.63 17.13
C GLY A 35 7.99 11.99 15.85
N PHE A 36 8.51 12.93 15.07
CA PHE A 36 7.84 13.44 13.86
C PHE A 36 7.59 12.37 12.79
N PHE A 37 8.54 11.43 12.62
CA PHE A 37 8.41 10.37 11.62
C PHE A 37 7.59 9.18 12.13
N LYS A 38 7.08 9.20 13.36
CA LYS A 38 6.19 8.16 13.86
C LYS A 38 4.74 8.49 13.49
N ASN A 39 4.31 8.03 12.33
CA ASN A 39 2.94 8.19 11.83
C ASN A 39 2.55 7.03 10.89
N ASP A 40 1.26 6.87 10.67
CA ASP A 40 0.66 5.78 9.88
C ASP A 40 1.17 5.71 8.44
N LEU A 41 1.42 6.87 7.82
CA LEU A 41 1.94 6.91 6.45
C LEU A 41 3.34 6.29 6.37
N VAL A 42 4.25 6.73 7.25
CA VAL A 42 5.63 6.23 7.26
C VAL A 42 5.65 4.75 7.65
N ASP A 43 4.81 4.35 8.62
CA ASP A 43 4.66 2.95 9.02
C ASP A 43 4.17 2.08 7.85
N ALA A 44 3.18 2.55 7.08
CA ALA A 44 2.65 1.82 5.94
C ALA A 44 3.66 1.70 4.79
N LEU A 45 4.41 2.77 4.49
CA LEU A 45 5.42 2.73 3.43
C LEU A 45 6.57 1.77 3.77
N LEU A 46 7.09 1.82 5.01
CA LEU A 46 8.13 0.89 5.45
C LEU A 46 7.63 -0.56 5.43
N PHE A 47 6.39 -0.80 5.86
CA PHE A 47 5.80 -2.15 5.80
C PHE A 47 5.69 -2.66 4.36
N LEU A 48 5.27 -1.81 3.42
CA LEU A 48 5.16 -2.15 2.00
C LEU A 48 6.52 -2.42 1.34
N GLU A 49 7.56 -1.65 1.70
CA GLU A 49 8.92 -1.86 1.20
C GLU A 49 9.52 -3.18 1.69
N GLU A 50 9.24 -3.57 2.93
CA GLU A 50 9.72 -4.81 3.55
C GLU A 50 8.76 -6.00 3.39
N ILE A 51 7.70 -5.86 2.58
CA ILE A 51 6.57 -6.79 2.60
C ILE A 51 6.95 -8.23 2.30
N GLN A 52 8.00 -8.44 1.49
CA GLN A 52 8.49 -9.77 1.15
C GLN A 52 9.06 -10.53 2.35
N MET A 53 9.54 -9.81 3.37
CA MET A 53 10.06 -10.39 4.61
C MET A 53 8.99 -10.59 5.69
N LYS A 54 7.74 -10.18 5.44
CA LYS A 54 6.64 -10.29 6.40
C LYS A 54 5.90 -11.61 6.27
N GLU A 55 5.37 -12.09 7.38
CA GLU A 55 4.54 -13.29 7.41
C GLU A 55 3.15 -13.05 6.80
N LYS A 56 2.47 -14.13 6.38
CA LYS A 56 1.13 -14.07 5.79
C LYS A 56 0.09 -13.44 6.74
N SER A 57 0.19 -13.73 8.03
CA SER A 57 -0.66 -13.17 9.09
C SER A 57 -0.49 -11.66 9.21
N GLU A 58 0.75 -11.18 9.21
CA GLU A 58 1.11 -9.76 9.25
C GLU A 58 0.59 -9.03 8.01
N LYS A 59 0.83 -9.59 6.81
CA LYS A 59 0.34 -9.06 5.54
C LYS A 59 -1.19 -8.90 5.56
N THR A 60 -1.89 -9.95 5.97
CA THR A 60 -3.37 -9.95 6.02
C THR A 60 -3.89 -8.87 6.97
N ARG A 61 -3.29 -8.75 8.16
CA ARG A 61 -3.64 -7.71 9.14
C ARG A 61 -3.37 -6.32 8.59
N PHE A 62 -2.19 -6.11 8.00
CA PHE A 62 -1.79 -4.84 7.42
C PHE A 62 -2.76 -4.38 6.32
N PHE A 63 -3.04 -5.21 5.31
CA PHE A 63 -3.94 -4.80 4.22
C PHE A 63 -5.38 -4.56 4.67
N SER A 64 -5.83 -5.28 5.71
CA SER A 64 -7.15 -5.05 6.30
C SER A 64 -7.26 -3.69 6.99
N GLN A 65 -6.16 -3.15 7.51
CA GLN A 65 -6.09 -1.85 8.18
C GLN A 65 -5.78 -0.71 7.22
N LEU A 66 -4.96 -0.96 6.19
CA LEU A 66 -4.48 0.04 5.25
C LEU A 66 -5.61 0.84 4.59
N ALA A 67 -6.70 0.16 4.19
CA ALA A 67 -7.87 0.80 3.57
C ALA A 67 -8.46 1.94 4.42
N GLY A 68 -8.50 1.78 5.74
CA GLY A 68 -8.99 2.81 6.66
C GLY A 68 -8.01 3.96 6.91
N GLN A 69 -6.71 3.74 6.68
CA GLN A 69 -5.67 4.77 6.89
C GLN A 69 -5.46 5.65 5.66
N MET A 70 -5.76 5.15 4.46
CA MET A 70 -5.46 5.85 3.20
C MET A 70 -6.14 7.21 3.04
N GLU A 71 -7.30 7.43 3.67
CA GLU A 71 -7.98 8.74 3.64
C GLU A 71 -7.18 9.85 4.33
N SER A 72 -6.31 9.48 5.28
CA SER A 72 -5.46 10.43 6.01
C SER A 72 -4.16 10.77 5.28
N PHE A 73 -3.85 10.05 4.19
CA PHE A 73 -2.56 10.20 3.52
C PHE A 73 -2.57 11.40 2.56
N PRO A 74 -1.41 12.07 2.36
CA PRO A 74 -1.31 13.18 1.45
C PRO A 74 -1.72 12.80 0.03
N GLU A 75 -2.29 13.78 -0.68
CA GLU A 75 -2.75 13.60 -2.05
C GLU A 75 -1.62 13.07 -2.96
N GLY A 76 -1.96 12.15 -3.85
CA GLY A 76 -1.01 11.54 -4.79
C GLY A 76 -0.13 10.44 -4.20
N VAL A 77 0.09 10.38 -2.88
CA VAL A 77 0.90 9.30 -2.26
C VAL A 77 0.26 7.93 -2.50
N GLY A 78 -1.07 7.86 -2.38
CA GLY A 78 -1.84 6.68 -2.74
C GLY A 78 -1.56 6.19 -4.16
N ARG A 79 -1.68 7.07 -5.15
CA ARG A 79 -1.53 6.74 -6.57
C ARG A 79 -0.09 6.47 -7.01
N TYR A 80 0.85 7.31 -6.58
CA TYR A 80 2.22 7.30 -7.11
C TYR A 80 3.20 6.47 -6.29
N LYS A 81 2.86 6.12 -5.04
CA LYS A 81 3.72 5.32 -4.16
C LYS A 81 3.04 4.03 -3.71
N ILE A 82 1.88 4.13 -3.07
CA ILE A 82 1.22 2.97 -2.46
C ILE A 82 0.72 2.00 -3.53
N LEU A 83 0.00 2.47 -4.55
CA LEU A 83 -0.56 1.61 -5.59
C LEU A 83 0.50 0.76 -6.32
N PRO A 84 1.65 1.31 -6.80
CA PRO A 84 2.73 0.49 -7.35
C PRO A 84 3.23 -0.57 -6.38
N LEU A 85 3.38 -0.24 -5.09
CA LEU A 85 3.81 -1.19 -4.06
C LEU A 85 2.76 -2.27 -3.79
N LEU A 86 1.46 -1.94 -3.81
CA LEU A 86 0.38 -2.92 -3.69
C LEU A 86 0.37 -3.92 -4.84
N ILE A 87 0.57 -3.43 -6.08
CA ILE A 87 0.64 -4.28 -7.27
C ILE A 87 1.85 -5.21 -7.16
N ALA A 88 3.03 -4.68 -6.80
CA ALA A 88 4.22 -5.50 -6.60
C ALA A 88 4.04 -6.53 -5.46
N ALA A 89 3.42 -6.14 -4.35
CA ALA A 89 3.10 -7.05 -3.25
C ALA A 89 2.09 -8.13 -3.65
N PHE A 90 1.15 -7.82 -4.53
CA PHE A 90 0.22 -8.78 -5.09
C PHE A 90 0.91 -9.75 -6.07
N GLU A 91 1.80 -9.24 -6.92
CA GLU A 91 2.48 -10.05 -7.94
C GLU A 91 3.50 -11.01 -7.33
N PHE A 92 4.26 -10.55 -6.34
CA PHE A 92 5.42 -11.28 -5.79
C PHE A 92 5.28 -11.64 -4.32
N GLY A 93 4.43 -10.96 -3.56
CA GLY A 93 4.41 -11.00 -2.08
C GLY A 93 3.37 -11.90 -1.43
N GLU A 94 2.69 -12.75 -2.19
CA GLU A 94 1.63 -13.64 -1.68
C GLU A 94 0.57 -12.90 -0.83
N ALA A 95 0.29 -11.64 -1.16
CA ALA A 95 -0.70 -10.82 -0.44
C ALA A 95 -2.13 -11.41 -0.48
N GLY A 96 -2.39 -12.29 -1.45
CA GLY A 96 -3.68 -12.96 -1.63
C GLY A 96 -4.81 -11.95 -1.86
N SER A 97 -6.02 -12.31 -1.45
CA SER A 97 -7.19 -11.45 -1.61
C SER A 97 -7.27 -10.28 -0.60
N ALA A 98 -6.42 -10.28 0.44
CA ALA A 98 -6.39 -9.21 1.44
C ALA A 98 -6.00 -7.85 0.85
N VAL A 99 -5.22 -7.83 -0.24
CA VAL A 99 -4.83 -6.61 -0.97
C VAL A 99 -5.97 -5.98 -1.77
N LEU A 100 -7.04 -6.72 -2.04
CA LEU A 100 -8.11 -6.29 -2.95
C LEU A 100 -8.80 -5.00 -2.47
N PRO A 101 -9.24 -4.86 -1.20
CA PRO A 101 -9.89 -3.62 -0.75
C PRO A 101 -9.04 -2.36 -0.93
N PRO A 102 -7.77 -2.28 -0.49
CA PRO A 102 -6.96 -1.09 -0.71
C PRO A 102 -6.62 -0.87 -2.19
N LEU A 103 -6.43 -1.95 -2.98
CA LEU A 103 -6.20 -1.85 -4.42
C LEU A 103 -7.37 -1.20 -5.15
N LEU A 104 -8.61 -1.65 -4.87
CA LEU A 104 -9.82 -1.10 -5.50
C LEU A 104 -10.11 0.34 -5.04
N GLN A 105 -9.85 0.65 -3.76
CA GLN A 105 -10.03 2.01 -3.24
C GLN A 105 -9.13 3.02 -3.96
N LEU A 106 -7.86 2.67 -4.20
CA LEU A 106 -6.95 3.51 -4.99
C LEU A 106 -7.29 3.46 -6.49
N GLY A 107 -7.75 2.31 -6.98
CA GLY A 107 -8.19 2.13 -8.36
C GLY A 107 -9.30 3.12 -8.75
N ASN A 108 -10.30 3.32 -7.90
CA ASN A 108 -11.42 4.22 -8.17
C ASN A 108 -11.02 5.69 -8.37
N GLN A 109 -9.80 6.08 -7.97
CA GLN A 109 -9.27 7.43 -8.17
C GLN A 109 -8.49 7.57 -9.50
N LEU A 110 -8.35 6.48 -10.26
CA LEU A 110 -7.63 6.46 -11.52
C LEU A 110 -8.56 6.73 -12.70
N PRO A 111 -8.06 7.35 -13.78
CA PRO A 111 -8.73 7.33 -15.07
C PRO A 111 -8.91 5.90 -15.57
N ASP A 112 -9.97 5.65 -16.34
CA ASP A 112 -10.30 4.30 -16.83
C ASP A 112 -9.13 3.61 -17.53
N ALA A 113 -8.38 4.32 -18.39
CA ALA A 113 -7.23 3.76 -19.09
C ALA A 113 -6.13 3.25 -18.13
N GLU A 114 -5.90 3.95 -17.01
CA GLU A 114 -4.94 3.50 -16.00
C GLU A 114 -5.50 2.35 -15.16
N TYR A 115 -6.81 2.38 -14.84
CA TYR A 115 -7.49 1.29 -14.17
C TYR A 115 -7.39 -0.02 -14.97
N GLN A 116 -7.69 0.03 -16.28
CA GLN A 116 -7.55 -1.10 -17.19
C GLN A 116 -6.14 -1.67 -17.17
N LYS A 117 -5.13 -0.80 -17.20
CA LYS A 117 -3.74 -1.23 -17.28
C LYS A 117 -3.19 -1.78 -15.97
N ARG A 118 -3.62 -1.25 -14.83
CA ARG A 118 -3.00 -1.50 -13.52
C ARG A 118 -3.82 -2.39 -12.60
N VAL A 119 -5.15 -2.26 -12.60
CA VAL A 119 -6.03 -2.91 -11.61
C VAL A 119 -6.68 -4.16 -12.19
N VAL A 120 -7.19 -4.10 -13.43
CA VAL A 120 -7.86 -5.24 -14.08
C VAL A 120 -7.00 -6.51 -14.13
N PRO A 121 -5.69 -6.47 -14.45
CA PRO A 121 -4.85 -7.66 -14.44
C PRO A 121 -4.79 -8.34 -13.07
N CYS A 122 -4.81 -7.55 -11.99
CA CYS A 122 -4.83 -8.09 -10.63
C CYS A 122 -6.15 -8.79 -10.31
N VAL A 123 -7.28 -8.18 -10.69
CA VAL A 123 -8.61 -8.74 -10.49
C VAL A 123 -8.77 -10.06 -11.25
N VAL A 124 -8.38 -10.10 -12.52
CA VAL A 124 -8.42 -11.31 -13.35
C VAL A 124 -7.57 -12.43 -12.74
N LYS A 125 -6.34 -12.11 -12.30
CA LYS A 125 -5.46 -13.10 -11.64
C LYS A 125 -6.05 -13.63 -10.34
N LEU A 126 -6.80 -12.82 -9.58
CA LEU A 126 -7.52 -13.28 -8.39
C LEU A 126 -8.69 -14.22 -8.73
N PHE A 127 -9.42 -13.97 -9.83
CA PHE A 127 -10.49 -14.87 -10.28
C PHE A 127 -9.97 -16.24 -10.70
N ALA A 128 -8.75 -16.30 -11.24
CA ALA A 128 -8.06 -17.54 -11.57
C ALA A 128 -7.59 -18.34 -10.33
N SER A 129 -7.76 -17.81 -9.12
CA SER A 129 -7.44 -18.53 -7.90
C SER A 129 -8.51 -19.58 -7.57
N ASN A 130 -8.07 -20.78 -7.19
CA ASN A 130 -8.94 -21.84 -6.67
C ASN A 130 -9.35 -21.64 -5.20
N ASP A 131 -8.87 -20.57 -4.55
CA ASP A 131 -9.19 -20.28 -3.15
C ASP A 131 -10.62 -19.75 -2.97
N ARG A 132 -11.41 -20.46 -2.14
CA ARG A 132 -12.80 -20.09 -1.84
C ARG A 132 -12.91 -18.74 -1.14
N ALA A 133 -11.97 -18.42 -0.25
CA ALA A 133 -12.00 -17.15 0.47
C ALA A 133 -11.74 -15.96 -0.47
N THR A 134 -10.83 -16.14 -1.43
CA THR A 134 -10.57 -15.18 -2.50
C THR A 134 -11.81 -14.95 -3.37
N ARG A 135 -12.47 -16.02 -3.81
CA ARG A 135 -13.72 -15.91 -4.61
C ARG A 135 -14.83 -15.19 -3.83
N LEU A 136 -15.03 -15.52 -2.56
CA LEU A 136 -16.01 -14.82 -1.71
C LEU A 136 -15.70 -13.32 -1.62
N ARG A 137 -14.43 -12.95 -1.42
CA ARG A 137 -14.02 -11.55 -1.29
C ARG A 137 -14.16 -10.77 -2.59
N LEU A 138 -13.86 -11.38 -3.74
CA LEU A 138 -14.11 -10.79 -5.06
C LEU A 138 -15.59 -10.46 -5.24
N LEU A 139 -16.48 -11.41 -4.91
CA LEU A 139 -17.92 -11.22 -5.01
C LEU A 139 -18.44 -10.13 -4.06
N GLN A 140 -17.91 -10.05 -2.84
CA GLN A 140 -18.25 -8.99 -1.88
C GLN A 140 -17.83 -7.59 -2.33
N GLN A 141 -16.93 -7.48 -3.31
CA GLN A 141 -16.46 -6.20 -3.85
C GLN A 141 -16.86 -6.00 -5.31
N LEU A 142 -17.72 -6.86 -5.87
CA LEU A 142 -18.04 -6.91 -7.30
C LEU A 142 -18.51 -5.55 -7.83
N ASP A 143 -19.41 -4.89 -7.09
CA ASP A 143 -19.97 -3.58 -7.45
C ASP A 143 -18.90 -2.49 -7.63
N ARG A 144 -17.72 -2.65 -7.02
CA ARG A 144 -16.64 -1.66 -7.08
C ARG A 144 -15.82 -1.76 -8.36
N PHE A 145 -15.83 -2.90 -9.05
CA PHE A 145 -14.98 -3.10 -10.23
C PHE A 145 -15.72 -3.59 -11.47
N VAL A 146 -16.95 -4.09 -11.34
CA VAL A 146 -17.70 -4.70 -12.45
C VAL A 146 -17.84 -3.76 -13.66
N ASN A 147 -18.10 -2.47 -13.43
CA ASN A 147 -18.25 -1.48 -14.50
C ASN A 147 -16.93 -1.14 -15.21
N HIS A 148 -15.81 -1.51 -14.61
CA HIS A 148 -14.48 -1.37 -15.21
C HIS A 148 -14.04 -2.65 -15.93
N LEU A 149 -14.85 -3.71 -15.96
CA LEU A 149 -14.49 -4.91 -16.73
C LEU A 149 -15.11 -4.84 -18.12
N GLN A 150 -14.27 -5.05 -19.14
CA GLN A 150 -14.76 -5.16 -20.51
C GLN A 150 -15.48 -6.51 -20.70
N PRO A 151 -16.59 -6.57 -21.47
CA PRO A 151 -17.33 -7.81 -21.68
C PRO A 151 -16.47 -8.97 -22.19
N ALA A 152 -15.49 -8.69 -23.06
CA ALA A 152 -14.53 -9.68 -23.53
C ALA A 152 -13.70 -10.26 -22.39
N THR A 153 -13.14 -9.42 -21.51
CA THR A 153 -12.36 -9.87 -20.34
C THR A 153 -13.19 -10.74 -19.40
N VAL A 154 -14.47 -10.40 -19.21
CA VAL A 154 -15.38 -11.19 -18.37
C VAL A 154 -15.61 -12.58 -18.98
N ASN A 155 -15.93 -12.64 -20.27
CA ASN A 155 -16.21 -13.88 -20.98
C ASN A 155 -14.98 -14.77 -21.15
N ASP A 156 -13.80 -14.20 -21.33
CA ASP A 156 -12.59 -14.95 -21.68
C ASP A 156 -11.75 -15.34 -20.45
N ALA A 157 -11.83 -14.55 -19.36
CA ALA A 157 -10.92 -14.71 -18.21
C ALA A 157 -11.63 -14.91 -16.86
N ILE A 158 -12.93 -14.63 -16.75
CA ILE A 158 -13.66 -14.74 -15.47
C ILE A 158 -14.69 -15.89 -15.50
N PHE A 159 -15.56 -15.96 -16.51
CA PHE A 159 -16.57 -17.02 -16.63
C PHE A 159 -16.09 -18.41 -17.09
N PRO A 160 -15.04 -18.56 -17.91
CA PRO A 160 -14.67 -19.88 -18.42
C PRO A 160 -13.90 -20.73 -17.38
N GLN A 161 -13.70 -20.20 -16.16
CA GLN A 161 -13.00 -20.87 -15.05
C GLN A 161 -13.94 -21.26 -13.90
#